data_AF-A0A9P4W7H3-F1
#
_entry.id   AF-A0A9P4W7H3-F1
#
_cell.length_a   1.000
_cell.length_b   1.000
_cell.length_c   1.000
_cell.angle_alpha   90.00
_cell.angle_beta   90.00
_cell.angle_gamma   90.00
#
_symmetry.space_group_name_H-M   'P 1'
#
loop_
_entity.id
_entity.type
_entity.pdbx_description
1 polymer ?
#
loop_
_entity_poly.entity_id
_entity_poly.type
_entity_poly.pdbx_seq_one_letter_code
_entity_poly.pdbx_strand_id
1 'polypeptide(L)'
;MPASSSIQSYFTPSPTKNSDGFTSDEPTIDYDEAELGSLESGPRNLMLMGRVVNFYDVAKPSKRHRAAQGYIRIMLADDTGVLTVRLWYTNVEYKLRLGHLITVWTVHVSSSSEYNSLAPNNAPLFTTIFPEGERHCHLMIHENSDDGRQFRRPYNCDDLGALPGLMTLKNFTDGGYDVDEPKLLVCVKSIGARKRYINRNGTTSELLTVGIFDDTADASLTLYSGLCDSAAALQPSHTILLISSPGWRIEKTAKLSLNANSRIDIDPDMGDARRLRALARRLTKKEHVNPPFPAIDVSSYEQDPVRVLYTLADIDDFARANPEGELVGYLSCIITSLNIVVPFKRNMLLSAECCGIAIFANEISTICKQCEKAVELRINPRILGPVLDETGQVSSGKLILSDRAWEELLGRTASQLVHTDLEVLRYLEQRLLFLRITMGFAMKLDDEIGRLAVWCVKN
;
A
#
# COMPACT_ATOMS: atom_id res chain seq x y z
N MET A 1 -20.66 -46.92 39.35
CA MET A 1 -19.23 -47.17 39.65
C MET A 1 -19.01 -48.67 39.72
N PRO A 2 -17.81 -49.22 39.42
CA PRO A 2 -16.69 -48.75 38.56
C PRO A 2 -16.78 -49.34 37.12
N ALA A 3 -16.00 -48.97 36.09
CA ALA A 3 -14.60 -49.35 35.74
C ALA A 3 -14.34 -50.88 35.72
N SER A 4 -13.60 -51.51 34.81
CA SER A 4 -12.82 -51.14 33.59
C SER A 4 -12.77 -52.37 32.63
N SER A 5 -11.99 -52.54 31.55
CA SER A 5 -10.95 -51.74 30.83
C SER A 5 -10.72 -52.26 29.40
N SER A 6 -10.76 -51.37 28.40
CA SER A 6 -9.90 -51.29 27.20
C SER A 6 -9.12 -52.52 26.66
N ILE A 7 -9.42 -52.92 25.42
CA ILE A 7 -8.46 -53.51 24.47
C ILE A 7 -8.43 -52.61 23.22
N GLN A 8 -7.38 -51.81 23.07
CA GLN A 8 -7.02 -51.19 21.80
C GLN A 8 -6.09 -52.14 21.04
N SER A 9 -6.58 -52.71 19.96
CA SER A 9 -5.78 -53.37 18.93
C SER A 9 -6.50 -53.24 17.59
N TYR A 10 -5.75 -53.09 16.50
CA TYR A 10 -6.25 -52.86 15.13
C TYR A 10 -6.83 -51.47 14.85
N PHE A 11 -5.95 -50.46 14.77
CA PHE A 11 -5.92 -49.55 13.61
C PHE A 11 -4.51 -48.95 13.48
N THR A 12 -3.74 -49.44 12.51
CA THR A 12 -2.45 -48.85 12.13
C THR A 12 -2.69 -47.91 10.95
N PRO A 13 -2.44 -46.59 11.07
CA PRO A 13 -2.40 -45.71 9.92
C PRO A 13 -1.02 -45.81 9.25
N SER A 14 -1.00 -46.22 7.98
CA SER A 14 0.20 -46.16 7.14
C SER A 14 0.65 -44.72 6.95
N PRO A 15 1.97 -44.41 7.05
CA PRO A 15 2.44 -43.05 6.80
C PRO A 15 2.41 -42.75 5.29
N THR A 16 1.42 -41.97 4.84
CA THR A 16 1.47 -41.32 3.54
C THR A 16 2.58 -40.27 3.55
N LYS A 17 3.60 -40.46 2.70
CA LYS A 17 4.64 -39.47 2.45
C LYS A 17 4.04 -38.19 1.85
N ASN A 18 3.83 -37.18 2.67
CA ASN A 18 3.84 -35.80 2.18
C ASN A 18 5.30 -35.43 1.87
N SER A 19 5.52 -34.78 0.74
CA SER A 19 6.85 -34.39 0.27
C SER A 19 7.27 -33.02 0.80
N ASP A 20 7.04 -32.78 2.09
CA ASP A 20 7.57 -31.62 2.79
C ASP A 20 9.08 -31.84 2.92
N GLY A 21 9.88 -30.84 2.51
CA GLY A 21 11.33 -30.97 2.29
C GLY A 21 12.18 -31.07 3.56
N PHE A 22 11.88 -32.03 4.44
CA PHE A 22 12.42 -32.13 5.78
C PHE A 22 13.63 -33.06 5.86
N THR A 23 14.75 -32.55 6.36
CA THR A 23 15.77 -33.36 7.04
C THR A 23 15.29 -33.61 8.46
N SER A 24 15.03 -34.87 8.80
CA SER A 24 14.30 -35.28 10.01
C SER A 24 15.13 -35.31 11.28
N ASP A 25 15.67 -34.16 11.68
CA ASP A 25 16.33 -33.96 12.97
C ASP A 25 15.68 -32.77 13.68
N GLU A 26 14.96 -33.04 14.77
CA GLU A 26 14.64 -32.00 15.77
C GLU A 26 15.94 -31.48 16.39
N PRO A 27 16.04 -30.19 16.78
CA PRO A 27 17.28 -29.64 17.31
C PRO A 27 17.73 -30.38 18.58
N THR A 28 18.92 -30.99 18.56
CA THR A 28 19.46 -31.79 19.68
C THR A 28 19.97 -30.98 20.89
N ILE A 29 19.72 -29.67 20.92
CA ILE A 29 20.18 -28.71 21.93
C ILE A 29 19.02 -27.78 22.25
N ASP A 30 18.91 -27.31 23.48
CA ASP A 30 17.95 -26.27 23.86
C ASP A 30 18.37 -24.91 23.27
N TYR A 31 17.44 -24.23 22.60
CA TYR A 31 17.61 -22.88 22.05
C TYR A 31 16.65 -21.93 22.76
N ASP A 32 17.14 -20.76 23.17
CA ASP A 32 16.27 -19.71 23.71
C ASP A 32 15.50 -19.04 22.57
N GLU A 33 14.19 -18.83 22.74
CA GLU A 33 13.42 -17.96 21.85
C GLU A 33 13.82 -16.50 22.08
N ALA A 34 14.01 -15.71 21.02
CA ALA A 34 14.34 -14.29 21.13
C ALA A 34 13.77 -13.44 19.98
N GLU A 35 13.33 -12.22 20.33
CA GLU A 35 12.90 -11.18 19.41
C GLU A 35 14.11 -10.51 18.75
N LEU A 36 14.03 -10.16 17.45
CA LEU A 36 15.18 -9.68 16.68
C LEU A 36 15.72 -8.33 17.17
N GLY A 37 14.86 -7.47 17.72
CA GLY A 37 15.23 -6.19 18.33
C GLY A 37 15.93 -6.33 19.69
N SER A 38 15.83 -7.49 20.35
CA SER A 38 16.47 -7.77 21.65
C SER A 38 17.87 -8.39 21.55
N LEU A 39 18.38 -8.60 20.32
CA LEU A 39 19.58 -9.39 20.08
C LEU A 39 20.87 -8.64 20.43
N GLU A 40 21.69 -9.29 21.26
CA GLU A 40 23.06 -8.88 21.54
C GLU A 40 24.07 -9.72 20.73
N SER A 41 25.26 -9.17 20.46
CA SER A 41 26.32 -9.90 19.77
C SER A 41 27.06 -10.84 20.73
N GLY A 42 27.12 -12.12 20.38
CA GLY A 42 27.84 -13.15 21.13
C GLY A 42 27.42 -14.59 20.79
N PRO A 43 28.08 -15.58 21.40
CA PRO A 43 27.70 -16.99 21.30
C PRO A 43 26.47 -17.27 22.18
N ARG A 44 25.36 -17.67 21.56
CA ARG A 44 24.12 -18.08 22.25
C ARG A 44 23.29 -18.96 21.32
N ASN A 45 22.70 -20.02 21.85
CA ASN A 45 21.76 -20.87 21.13
C ASN A 45 20.41 -20.15 21.07
N LEU A 46 20.05 -19.66 19.89
CA LEU A 46 18.84 -18.87 19.67
C LEU A 46 17.93 -19.49 18.61
N MET A 47 16.63 -19.53 18.89
CA MET A 47 15.58 -19.76 17.93
C MET A 47 14.94 -18.42 17.56
N LEU A 48 15.07 -18.04 16.30
CA LEU A 48 14.71 -16.72 15.78
C LEU A 48 13.68 -16.88 14.66
N MET A 49 12.53 -16.25 14.80
CA MET A 49 11.42 -16.36 13.84
C MET A 49 11.11 -14.98 13.21
N GLY A 50 10.67 -14.96 11.95
CA GLY A 50 10.26 -13.73 11.28
C GLY A 50 9.95 -13.92 9.79
N ARG A 51 9.66 -12.82 9.08
CA ARG A 51 9.43 -12.83 7.63
C ARG A 51 10.66 -12.45 6.83
N VAL A 52 10.81 -13.10 5.68
CA VAL A 52 11.79 -12.74 4.64
C VAL A 52 11.38 -11.43 3.98
N VAL A 53 12.03 -10.33 4.33
CA VAL A 53 11.75 -8.98 3.80
C VAL A 53 12.71 -8.55 2.68
N ASN A 54 13.79 -9.30 2.47
CA ASN A 54 14.63 -9.25 1.27
C ASN A 54 15.49 -10.52 1.21
N PHE A 55 15.91 -10.96 0.02
CA PHE A 55 16.97 -11.96 -0.10
C PHE A 55 17.67 -11.90 -1.46
N TYR A 56 18.93 -12.31 -1.50
CA TYR A 56 19.66 -12.56 -2.74
C TYR A 56 20.73 -13.63 -2.57
N ASP A 57 20.98 -14.36 -3.65
CA ASP A 57 21.98 -15.42 -3.71
C ASP A 57 23.36 -14.87 -4.09
N VAL A 58 24.40 -15.37 -3.42
CA VAL A 58 25.81 -15.05 -3.66
C VAL A 58 26.58 -16.34 -3.91
N ALA A 59 26.53 -16.80 -5.15
CA ALA A 59 27.31 -17.94 -5.62
C ALA A 59 28.81 -17.74 -5.39
N LYS A 60 29.45 -18.75 -4.79
CA LYS A 60 30.90 -18.88 -4.55
C LYS A 60 31.33 -20.29 -4.96
N PRO A 61 31.26 -20.64 -6.26
CA PRO A 61 31.42 -22.01 -6.72
C PRO A 61 32.81 -22.57 -6.37
N SER A 62 32.83 -23.74 -5.75
CA SER A 62 34.05 -24.39 -5.27
C SER A 62 34.22 -25.76 -5.91
N LYS A 63 35.41 -26.00 -6.49
CA LYS A 63 35.75 -27.29 -7.13
C LYS A 63 36.01 -28.43 -6.14
N ARG A 64 35.91 -28.20 -4.83
CA ARG A 64 36.13 -29.22 -3.78
C ARG A 64 34.80 -29.89 -3.43
N HIS A 65 34.81 -31.23 -3.40
CA HIS A 65 33.68 -32.02 -2.94
C HIS A 65 33.28 -31.65 -1.50
N ARG A 66 31.99 -31.42 -1.25
CA ARG A 66 31.40 -30.90 0.02
C ARG A 66 31.81 -29.48 0.45
N ALA A 67 32.50 -28.70 -0.39
CA ALA A 67 32.67 -27.27 -0.10
C ALA A 67 31.40 -26.50 -0.45
N ALA A 68 31.09 -25.46 0.34
CA ALA A 68 29.98 -24.55 0.07
C ALA A 68 30.10 -23.93 -1.34
N GLN A 69 28.97 -23.88 -2.04
CA GLN A 69 28.86 -23.38 -3.41
C GLN A 69 28.37 -21.94 -3.48
N GLY A 70 27.88 -21.40 -2.36
CA GLY A 70 27.42 -20.03 -2.22
C GLY A 70 26.78 -19.81 -0.86
N TYR A 71 26.20 -18.63 -0.68
CA TYR A 71 25.29 -18.36 0.43
C TYR A 71 24.16 -17.44 -0.01
N ILE A 72 22.96 -17.68 0.51
CA ILE A 72 21.84 -16.75 0.40
C ILE A 72 21.97 -15.75 1.55
N ARG A 73 21.95 -14.46 1.24
CA ARG A 73 21.79 -13.41 2.24
C ARG A 73 20.30 -13.10 2.33
N ILE A 74 19.73 -13.33 3.51
CA ILE A 74 18.32 -13.14 3.82
C ILE A 74 18.24 -11.98 4.82
N MET A 75 17.36 -11.01 4.60
CA MET A 75 16.94 -10.07 5.63
C MET A 75 15.67 -10.62 6.26
N LEU A 76 15.76 -10.96 7.54
CA LEU A 76 14.69 -11.50 8.37
C LEU A 76 14.19 -10.37 9.26
N ALA A 77 12.89 -10.09 9.25
CA ALA A 77 12.29 -9.08 10.13
C ALA A 77 11.16 -9.68 10.96
N ASP A 78 11.01 -9.18 12.18
CA ASP A 78 9.85 -9.40 13.04
C ASP A 78 9.20 -8.04 13.35
N ASP A 79 8.31 -7.99 14.34
CA ASP A 79 7.65 -6.76 14.75
C ASP A 79 8.59 -5.81 15.56
N THR A 80 9.82 -6.25 15.89
CA THR A 80 10.76 -5.58 16.81
C THR A 80 12.08 -5.13 16.16
N GLY A 81 12.53 -5.78 15.08
CA GLY A 81 13.80 -5.48 14.44
C GLY A 81 14.09 -6.30 13.16
N VAL A 82 15.36 -6.28 12.73
CA VAL A 82 15.83 -6.99 11.52
C VAL A 82 17.19 -7.63 11.75
N LEU A 83 17.32 -8.87 11.31
CA LEU A 83 18.56 -9.65 11.33
C LEU A 83 18.97 -10.04 9.91
N THR A 84 20.25 -9.94 9.60
CA THR A 84 20.81 -10.53 8.37
C THR A 84 21.20 -11.99 8.61
N VAL A 85 20.58 -12.93 7.89
CA VAL A 85 20.93 -14.35 7.95
C VAL A 85 21.76 -14.71 6.71
N ARG A 86 22.96 -15.26 6.93
CA ARG A 86 23.84 -15.76 5.87
C ARG A 86 23.77 -17.28 5.84
N LEU A 87 22.86 -17.79 5.01
CA LEU A 87 22.60 -19.22 4.82
C LEU A 87 23.56 -19.79 3.77
N TRP A 88 24.59 -20.53 4.20
CA TRP A 88 25.47 -21.24 3.28
C TRP A 88 24.80 -22.53 2.78
N TYR A 89 25.13 -22.92 1.55
CA TYR A 89 24.64 -24.15 0.93
C TYR A 89 25.75 -24.90 0.17
N THR A 90 25.61 -26.22 0.02
CA THR A 90 26.38 -27.01 -0.95
C THR A 90 25.52 -27.44 -2.14
N ASN A 91 24.44 -28.18 -1.88
CA ASN A 91 23.59 -28.78 -2.90
C ASN A 91 22.09 -28.56 -2.64
N VAL A 92 21.68 -28.09 -1.44
CA VAL A 92 20.28 -27.86 -1.12
C VAL A 92 19.80 -26.55 -1.77
N GLU A 93 18.69 -26.65 -2.51
CA GLU A 93 17.99 -25.49 -3.08
C GLU A 93 16.90 -25.01 -2.11
N TYR A 94 17.08 -23.83 -1.53
CA TYR A 94 16.13 -23.21 -0.61
C TYR A 94 15.12 -22.34 -1.37
N LYS A 95 13.86 -22.79 -1.46
CA LYS A 95 12.76 -22.12 -2.19
C LYS A 95 12.17 -20.94 -1.41
N LEU A 96 12.99 -19.92 -1.18
CA LEU A 96 12.63 -18.70 -0.48
C LEU A 96 11.79 -17.77 -1.36
N ARG A 97 10.88 -17.03 -0.73
CA ARG A 97 10.11 -15.93 -1.33
C ARG A 97 9.97 -14.81 -0.31
N LEU A 98 9.75 -13.59 -0.79
CA LEU A 98 9.39 -12.46 0.07
C LEU A 98 8.10 -12.79 0.84
N GLY A 99 8.03 -12.37 2.10
CA GLY A 99 6.90 -12.61 3.00
C GLY A 99 6.82 -14.02 3.61
N HIS A 100 7.65 -14.98 3.17
CA HIS A 100 7.73 -16.29 3.83
C HIS A 100 8.11 -16.13 5.30
N LEU A 101 7.35 -16.80 6.18
CA LEU A 101 7.72 -17.00 7.58
C LEU A 101 8.84 -18.07 7.63
N ILE A 102 9.93 -17.78 8.32
CA ILE A 102 11.04 -18.71 8.55
C ILE A 102 11.44 -18.75 10.02
N THR A 103 11.92 -19.90 10.48
CA THR A 103 12.60 -20.04 11.76
C THR A 103 14.06 -20.42 11.53
N VAL A 104 14.96 -19.74 12.23
CA VAL A 104 16.41 -19.92 12.20
C VAL A 104 16.87 -20.35 13.58
N TRP A 105 17.52 -21.51 13.65
CA TRP A 105 18.27 -21.93 14.84
C TRP A 105 19.75 -21.63 14.59
N THR A 106 20.36 -20.88 15.50
CA THR A 106 21.77 -20.47 15.41
C THR A 106 22.45 -20.50 16.77
N VAL A 107 23.78 -20.58 16.76
CA VAL A 107 24.64 -20.58 17.96
C VAL A 107 25.38 -19.26 18.19
N HIS A 108 25.21 -18.27 17.31
CA HIS A 108 25.92 -16.98 17.38
C HIS A 108 25.21 -15.84 16.64
N VAL A 109 25.22 -14.65 17.23
CA VAL A 109 24.87 -13.38 16.58
C VAL A 109 26.07 -12.45 16.62
N SER A 110 26.31 -11.72 15.53
CA SER A 110 27.48 -10.85 15.35
C SER A 110 27.03 -9.47 14.85
N SER A 111 27.72 -8.41 15.24
CA SER A 111 27.55 -7.09 14.62
C SER A 111 28.53 -6.91 13.46
N SER A 112 28.06 -6.29 12.37
CA SER A 112 28.89 -5.89 11.25
C SER A 112 29.69 -4.63 11.60
N SER A 113 31.00 -4.64 11.41
CA SER A 113 31.86 -3.46 11.56
C SER A 113 32.01 -2.68 10.25
N GLU A 114 32.25 -1.38 10.33
CA GLU A 114 32.41 -0.48 9.17
C GLU A 114 33.47 -0.97 8.16
N TYR A 115 34.55 -1.61 8.66
CA TYR A 115 35.66 -2.07 7.84
C TYR A 115 35.41 -3.41 7.11
N ASN A 116 34.29 -4.10 7.36
CA ASN A 116 33.93 -5.34 6.67
C ASN A 116 32.41 -5.57 6.71
N SER A 117 31.65 -4.86 5.86
CA SER A 117 30.18 -4.91 5.81
C SER A 117 29.65 -6.29 5.38
N LEU A 118 29.41 -7.15 6.37
CA LEU A 118 28.77 -8.46 6.19
C LEU A 118 27.24 -8.38 6.30
N ALA A 119 26.73 -7.29 6.89
CA ALA A 119 25.32 -6.95 7.05
C ALA A 119 25.05 -5.52 6.52
N PRO A 120 23.83 -5.18 6.07
CA PRO A 120 23.50 -3.85 5.58
C PRO A 120 23.29 -2.89 6.75
N ASN A 121 23.41 -1.59 6.51
CA ASN A 121 23.37 -0.59 7.59
C ASN A 121 22.04 -0.59 8.37
N ASN A 122 20.93 -0.96 7.73
CA ASN A 122 19.60 -1.07 8.35
C ASN A 122 19.32 -2.43 9.01
N ALA A 123 20.27 -3.37 8.98
CA ALA A 123 20.21 -4.63 9.73
C ALA A 123 21.64 -5.05 10.13
N PRO A 124 22.33 -4.27 10.99
CA PRO A 124 23.77 -4.42 11.23
C PRO A 124 24.13 -5.72 11.96
N LEU A 125 23.18 -6.29 12.71
CA LEU A 125 23.31 -7.63 13.28
C LEU A 125 23.16 -8.69 12.20
N PHE A 126 24.01 -9.71 12.27
CA PHE A 126 23.94 -10.87 11.39
C PHE A 126 24.30 -12.17 12.10
N THR A 127 23.68 -13.25 11.60
CA THR A 127 24.09 -14.62 11.91
C THR A 127 24.53 -15.33 10.64
N THR A 128 25.29 -16.41 10.79
CA THR A 128 25.78 -17.25 9.70
C THR A 128 25.50 -18.69 10.06
N ILE A 129 24.79 -19.40 9.18
CA ILE A 129 24.35 -20.78 9.39
C ILE A 129 24.75 -21.64 8.21
N PHE A 130 25.12 -22.90 8.45
CA PHE A 130 25.41 -23.86 7.41
C PHE A 130 24.79 -25.24 7.70
N PRO A 131 23.46 -25.41 7.54
CA PRO A 131 22.75 -26.64 7.95
C PRO A 131 23.25 -27.93 7.28
N GLU A 132 23.84 -27.85 6.08
CA GLU A 132 24.43 -29.00 5.38
C GLU A 132 25.80 -29.45 5.95
N GLY A 133 26.45 -28.62 6.77
CA GLY A 133 27.77 -28.87 7.35
C GLY A 133 27.86 -28.82 8.88
N GLU A 134 26.87 -28.21 9.55
CA GLU A 134 26.86 -27.95 10.99
C GLU A 134 25.58 -28.50 11.63
N ARG A 135 25.71 -29.26 12.73
CA ARG A 135 24.59 -29.95 13.40
C ARG A 135 23.78 -29.09 14.37
N HIS A 136 24.13 -27.82 14.52
CA HIS A 136 23.55 -26.91 15.52
C HIS A 136 22.97 -25.65 14.86
N CYS A 137 22.80 -25.69 13.54
CA CYS A 137 22.33 -24.60 12.71
C CYS A 137 21.23 -25.15 11.81
N HIS A 138 19.99 -24.68 11.98
CA HIS A 138 18.84 -25.18 11.24
C HIS A 138 18.04 -24.03 10.62
N LEU A 139 17.30 -24.34 9.56
CA LEU A 139 16.36 -23.41 8.91
C LEU A 139 15.07 -24.16 8.60
N MET A 140 13.94 -23.58 9.00
CA MET A 140 12.60 -24.06 8.63
C MET A 140 11.89 -22.96 7.83
N ILE A 141 11.28 -23.34 6.71
CA ILE A 141 10.40 -22.48 5.92
C ILE A 141 8.97 -22.91 6.23
N HIS A 142 8.16 -21.99 6.74
CA HIS A 142 6.78 -22.26 7.13
C HIS A 142 5.85 -22.00 5.95
N GLU A 143 5.42 -23.06 5.25
CA GLU A 143 4.45 -22.93 4.15
C GLU A 143 3.00 -22.87 4.62
N ASN A 144 2.67 -23.50 5.77
CA ASN A 144 1.30 -23.61 6.30
C ASN A 144 1.22 -23.44 7.84
N SER A 145 2.24 -22.87 8.49
CA SER A 145 2.29 -22.79 9.96
C SER A 145 1.65 -21.52 10.55
N ASP A 146 1.26 -20.55 9.72
CA ASP A 146 0.57 -19.34 10.13
C ASP A 146 -0.73 -19.12 9.33
N ASP A 147 -1.59 -18.24 9.83
CA ASP A 147 -2.73 -17.68 9.08
C ASP A 147 -2.28 -16.50 8.18
N GLY A 148 -0.98 -16.42 7.93
CA GLY A 148 -0.31 -15.29 7.30
C GLY A 148 -0.19 -14.03 8.15
N ARG A 149 -0.62 -13.93 9.41
CA ARG A 149 -0.64 -12.64 10.15
C ARG A 149 0.57 -12.32 11.01
N GLN A 150 1.30 -13.33 11.50
CA GLN A 150 2.47 -13.12 12.38
C GLN A 150 3.51 -12.19 11.74
N PHE A 151 4.21 -11.36 12.52
CA PHE A 151 5.36 -10.57 12.02
C PHE A 151 5.04 -9.74 10.76
N ARG A 152 3.87 -9.09 10.75
CA ARG A 152 3.43 -8.19 9.66
C ARG A 152 3.44 -6.72 10.05
N ARG A 153 3.67 -6.37 11.31
CA ARG A 153 3.83 -4.98 11.71
C ARG A 153 5.27 -4.57 11.37
N PRO A 154 5.51 -3.56 10.53
CA PRO A 154 6.87 -3.10 10.32
C PRO A 154 7.43 -2.54 11.64
N TYR A 155 8.59 -3.01 12.11
CA TYR A 155 9.27 -2.37 13.24
C TYR A 155 9.41 -0.85 12.99
N ASN A 156 9.32 -0.05 14.05
CA ASN A 156 9.19 1.42 14.03
C ASN A 156 7.90 1.97 13.39
N CYS A 157 6.85 1.16 13.22
CA CYS A 157 5.50 1.64 12.85
C CYS A 157 4.62 1.80 14.10
N ASP A 158 4.35 3.04 14.50
CA ASP A 158 3.35 3.39 15.51
C ASP A 158 1.98 3.60 14.87
N ASP A 159 0.89 3.12 15.50
CA ASP A 159 -0.46 3.21 14.94
C ASP A 159 -1.02 4.65 14.87
N LEU A 160 -0.41 5.56 15.61
CA LEU A 160 -0.79 6.97 15.74
C LEU A 160 0.17 7.94 15.01
N GLY A 161 1.31 7.45 14.51
CA GLY A 161 2.38 8.28 13.94
C GLY A 161 2.51 8.10 12.43
N ALA A 162 2.85 9.18 11.72
CA ALA A 162 3.27 9.07 10.33
C ALA A 162 4.62 8.32 10.26
N LEU A 163 4.68 7.23 9.49
CA LEU A 163 5.89 6.41 9.36
C LEU A 163 7.07 7.24 8.82
N PRO A 164 8.20 7.36 9.53
CA PRO A 164 9.30 8.25 9.11
C PRO A 164 9.87 7.88 7.73
N GLY A 165 9.99 8.89 6.86
CA GLY A 165 10.44 8.73 5.47
C GLY A 165 9.39 8.17 4.50
N LEU A 166 8.16 7.89 4.96
CA LEU A 166 7.05 7.52 4.08
C LEU A 166 6.65 8.71 3.19
N MET A 167 6.58 8.47 1.89
CA MET A 167 6.16 9.46 0.91
C MET A 167 5.39 8.79 -0.24
N THR A 168 4.63 9.59 -0.98
CA THR A 168 3.96 9.18 -2.21
C THR A 168 4.98 8.96 -3.34
N LEU A 169 4.67 8.09 -4.30
CA LEU A 169 5.44 7.85 -5.52
C LEU A 169 5.73 9.14 -6.30
N LYS A 170 4.78 10.08 -6.36
CA LYS A 170 5.01 11.38 -7.02
C LYS A 170 6.07 12.20 -6.29
N ASN A 171 5.95 12.39 -4.98
CA ASN A 171 6.96 13.09 -4.18
C ASN A 171 8.34 12.41 -4.28
N PHE A 172 8.37 11.08 -4.33
CA PHE A 172 9.59 10.33 -4.58
C PHE A 172 10.20 10.67 -5.95
N THR A 173 9.41 10.68 -7.04
CA THR A 173 9.94 11.08 -8.37
C THR A 173 10.30 12.55 -8.49
N ASP A 174 9.65 13.42 -7.73
CA ASP A 174 9.83 14.88 -7.74
C ASP A 174 11.05 15.34 -6.89
N GLY A 175 11.85 14.40 -6.36
CA GLY A 175 13.10 14.67 -5.61
C GLY A 175 13.25 13.92 -4.29
N GLY A 176 12.17 13.30 -3.79
CA GLY A 176 12.20 12.54 -2.52
C GLY A 176 13.09 11.30 -2.52
N TYR A 177 13.61 10.90 -3.69
CA TYR A 177 14.59 9.81 -3.84
C TYR A 177 15.98 10.09 -3.20
N ASP A 178 16.29 11.36 -2.90
CA ASP A 178 17.53 11.79 -2.23
C ASP A 178 17.39 11.90 -0.70
N VAL A 179 16.20 11.65 -0.14
CA VAL A 179 15.94 11.62 1.31
C VAL A 179 16.54 10.36 1.93
N ASP A 180 17.09 10.44 3.14
CA ASP A 180 17.57 9.27 3.89
C ASP A 180 16.42 8.30 4.22
N GLU A 181 16.65 7.01 3.95
CA GLU A 181 15.69 5.91 4.15
C GLU A 181 14.26 6.14 3.60
N PRO A 182 14.12 6.43 2.28
CA PRO A 182 12.82 6.75 1.69
C PRO A 182 11.95 5.49 1.67
N LYS A 183 10.67 5.64 2.07
CA LYS A 183 9.70 4.55 2.15
C LYS A 183 8.50 4.85 1.25
N LEU A 184 8.05 3.83 0.54
CA LEU A 184 6.95 3.92 -0.41
C LEU A 184 5.91 2.85 -0.09
N LEU A 185 4.67 3.26 0.13
CA LEU A 185 3.55 2.34 0.31
C LEU A 185 2.76 2.28 -0.99
N VAL A 186 2.75 1.11 -1.64
CA VAL A 186 2.21 0.95 -3.00
C VAL A 186 1.33 -0.29 -3.12
N CYS A 187 0.33 -0.25 -3.99
CA CYS A 187 -0.45 -1.42 -4.36
C CYS A 187 0.09 -2.05 -5.65
N VAL A 188 0.02 -3.38 -5.75
CA VAL A 188 0.32 -4.11 -6.99
C VAL A 188 -0.74 -3.79 -8.06
N LYS A 189 -0.32 -3.23 -9.19
CA LYS A 189 -1.17 -2.94 -10.36
C LYS A 189 -1.25 -4.10 -11.32
N SER A 190 -0.12 -4.74 -11.59
CA SER A 190 0.01 -5.80 -12.60
C SER A 190 1.27 -6.63 -12.38
N ILE A 191 1.29 -7.86 -12.92
CA ILE A 191 2.44 -8.77 -12.83
C ILE A 191 2.87 -9.11 -14.25
N GLY A 192 4.08 -8.71 -14.62
CA GLY A 192 4.63 -8.98 -15.94
C GLY A 192 5.13 -10.40 -16.10
N ALA A 193 5.26 -10.86 -17.35
CA ALA A 193 5.88 -12.15 -17.65
C ALA A 193 7.36 -12.18 -17.21
N ARG A 194 7.79 -13.32 -16.66
CA ARG A 194 9.20 -13.62 -16.36
C ARG A 194 10.02 -13.63 -17.65
N LYS A 195 11.17 -12.95 -17.65
CA LYS A 195 12.07 -12.80 -18.79
C LYS A 195 13.47 -13.26 -18.42
N ARG A 196 14.16 -13.93 -19.35
CA ARG A 196 15.59 -14.22 -19.24
C ARG A 196 16.40 -13.23 -20.07
N TYR A 197 17.51 -12.76 -19.52
CA TYR A 197 18.44 -11.85 -20.20
C TYR A 197 19.88 -12.25 -19.90
N ILE A 198 20.80 -11.86 -20.79
CA ILE A 198 22.23 -12.12 -20.63
C ILE A 198 22.87 -10.88 -20.00
N ASN A 199 23.51 -11.07 -18.85
CA ASN A 199 24.30 -10.05 -18.16
C ASN A 199 25.56 -9.69 -18.98
N ARG A 200 26.17 -8.54 -18.66
CA ARG A 200 27.44 -8.10 -19.28
C ARG A 200 28.61 -9.09 -19.11
N ASN A 201 28.55 -9.97 -18.11
CA ASN A 201 29.53 -11.03 -17.85
C ASN A 201 29.20 -12.36 -18.58
N GLY A 202 28.22 -12.39 -19.47
CA GLY A 202 27.79 -13.59 -20.21
C GLY A 202 26.89 -14.56 -19.44
N THR A 203 26.63 -14.33 -18.15
CA THR A 203 25.69 -15.17 -17.37
C THR A 203 24.24 -14.86 -17.73
N THR A 204 23.36 -15.87 -17.72
CA THR A 204 21.92 -15.65 -17.88
C THR A 204 21.29 -15.38 -16.51
N SER A 205 20.48 -14.32 -16.40
CA SER A 205 19.66 -14.02 -15.23
C SER A 205 18.19 -13.90 -15.61
N GLU A 206 17.32 -14.08 -14.63
CA GLU A 206 15.89 -13.89 -14.77
C GLU A 206 15.48 -12.53 -14.16
N LEU A 207 14.46 -11.89 -14.75
CA LEU A 207 13.79 -10.75 -14.15
C LEU A 207 12.27 -10.85 -14.35
N LEU A 208 11.54 -10.18 -13.47
CA LEU A 208 10.10 -9.97 -13.57
C LEU A 208 9.79 -8.52 -13.17
N THR A 209 8.91 -7.87 -13.93
CA THR A 209 8.48 -6.50 -13.63
C THR A 209 7.05 -6.51 -13.09
N VAL A 210 6.87 -6.00 -11.87
CA VAL A 210 5.57 -5.76 -11.23
C VAL A 210 5.20 -4.29 -11.49
N GLY A 211 4.03 -4.02 -12.06
CA GLY A 211 3.46 -2.68 -12.05
C GLY A 211 2.95 -2.35 -10.66
N ILE A 212 3.25 -1.17 -10.14
CA ILE A 212 2.87 -0.71 -8.79
C ILE A 212 2.33 0.72 -8.87
N PHE A 213 1.47 1.11 -7.93
CA PHE A 213 0.86 2.45 -7.91
C PHE A 213 0.45 2.87 -6.50
N ASP A 214 0.29 4.16 -6.31
CA ASP A 214 -0.42 4.76 -5.18
C ASP A 214 -1.54 5.69 -5.69
N ASP A 215 -2.04 6.59 -4.84
CA ASP A 215 -3.05 7.59 -5.23
C ASP A 215 -2.49 8.71 -6.13
N THR A 216 -1.16 8.87 -6.19
CA THR A 216 -0.48 9.98 -6.89
C THR A 216 0.14 9.61 -8.24
N ALA A 217 0.69 8.40 -8.38
CA ALA A 217 1.47 8.01 -9.55
C ALA A 217 1.55 6.49 -9.80
N ASP A 218 1.98 6.14 -11.01
CA ASP A 218 2.34 4.78 -11.42
C ASP A 218 3.86 4.58 -11.46
N ALA A 219 4.32 3.42 -11.02
CA ALA A 219 5.71 2.99 -11.06
C ALA A 219 5.83 1.50 -11.46
N SER A 220 7.06 1.02 -11.54
CA SER A 220 7.36 -0.40 -11.79
C SER A 220 8.46 -0.89 -10.87
N LEU A 221 8.27 -2.06 -10.26
CA LEU A 221 9.25 -2.74 -9.42
C LEU A 221 9.84 -3.92 -10.20
N THR A 222 11.16 -3.98 -10.35
CA THR A 222 11.84 -5.12 -10.97
C THR A 222 12.41 -6.06 -9.92
N LEU A 223 11.93 -7.30 -9.94
CA LEU A 223 12.44 -8.43 -9.18
C LEU A 223 13.46 -9.18 -10.04
N TYR A 224 14.55 -9.64 -9.43
CA TYR A 224 15.66 -10.32 -10.12
C TYR A 224 15.92 -11.71 -9.53
N SER A 225 16.30 -12.66 -10.38
CA SER A 225 16.68 -14.03 -9.97
C SER A 225 15.60 -14.66 -9.07
N GLY A 226 15.96 -15.28 -7.93
CA GLY A 226 15.01 -15.94 -7.02
C GLY A 226 13.88 -15.05 -6.47
N LEU A 227 14.06 -13.72 -6.44
CA LEU A 227 12.97 -12.81 -6.06
C LEU A 227 11.76 -12.93 -7.01
N CYS A 228 11.96 -13.38 -8.25
CA CYS A 228 10.90 -13.61 -9.23
C CYS A 228 9.86 -14.67 -8.79
N ASP A 229 10.20 -15.58 -7.87
CA ASP A 229 9.26 -16.57 -7.33
C ASP A 229 8.25 -15.93 -6.35
N SER A 230 8.64 -14.82 -5.71
CA SER A 230 7.76 -14.05 -4.83
C SER A 230 6.54 -13.46 -5.55
N ALA A 231 6.63 -13.26 -6.86
CA ALA A 231 5.52 -12.75 -7.66
C ALA A 231 4.29 -13.67 -7.64
N ALA A 232 4.46 -14.96 -7.34
CA ALA A 232 3.34 -15.91 -7.24
C ALA A 232 2.41 -15.65 -6.05
N ALA A 233 2.88 -14.93 -5.02
CA ALA A 233 2.07 -14.54 -3.85
C ALA A 233 1.35 -13.19 -4.03
N LEU A 234 1.69 -12.42 -5.07
CA LEU A 234 1.15 -11.07 -5.28
C LEU A 234 -0.20 -11.11 -6.00
N GLN A 235 -1.15 -10.29 -5.54
CA GLN A 235 -2.46 -10.13 -6.15
C GLN A 235 -2.69 -8.68 -6.61
N PRO A 236 -2.93 -8.43 -7.92
CA PRO A 236 -3.29 -7.11 -8.42
C PRO A 236 -4.50 -6.50 -7.70
N SER A 237 -4.41 -5.21 -7.40
CA SER A 237 -5.41 -4.41 -6.68
C SER A 237 -5.78 -4.92 -5.28
N HIS A 238 -4.95 -5.79 -4.69
CA HIS A 238 -5.15 -6.34 -3.35
C HIS A 238 -3.88 -6.28 -2.51
N THR A 239 -2.76 -6.78 -3.04
CA THR A 239 -1.49 -6.80 -2.29
C THR A 239 -0.90 -5.40 -2.21
N ILE A 240 -0.58 -5.00 -0.98
CA ILE A 240 0.14 -3.78 -0.63
C ILE A 240 1.59 -4.13 -0.32
N LEU A 241 2.50 -3.25 -0.69
CA LEU A 241 3.93 -3.40 -0.48
C LEU A 241 4.43 -2.12 0.20
N LEU A 242 5.07 -2.24 1.37
CA LEU A 242 5.89 -1.18 1.93
C LEU A 242 7.33 -1.43 1.49
N ILE A 243 7.86 -0.54 0.64
CA ILE A 243 9.21 -0.65 0.09
C ILE A 243 10.08 0.42 0.75
N SER A 244 11.05 0.01 1.56
CA SER A 244 12.03 0.92 2.16
C SER A 244 13.36 0.87 1.41
N SER A 245 13.99 2.03 1.22
CA SER A 245 15.28 2.20 0.53
C SER A 245 15.38 1.47 -0.82
N PRO A 246 14.41 1.66 -1.75
CA PRO A 246 14.46 1.07 -3.08
C PRO A 246 15.67 1.57 -3.88
N GLY A 247 16.28 0.68 -4.67
CA GLY A 247 17.13 1.12 -5.78
C GLY A 247 16.24 1.71 -6.88
N TRP A 248 16.61 2.85 -7.45
CA TRP A 248 15.73 3.58 -8.37
C TRP A 248 16.43 4.00 -9.67
N ARG A 249 15.62 4.18 -10.71
CA ARG A 249 15.94 4.96 -11.92
C ARG A 249 14.67 5.70 -12.33
N ILE A 250 14.78 7.02 -12.48
CA ILE A 250 13.68 7.87 -12.92
C ILE A 250 13.84 8.12 -14.42
N GLU A 251 12.79 7.81 -15.17
CA GLU A 251 12.67 8.13 -16.60
C GLU A 251 11.34 8.91 -16.79
N LYS A 252 10.41 8.39 -17.59
CA LYS A 252 9.01 8.91 -17.65
C LYS A 252 8.14 8.42 -16.48
N THR A 253 8.57 7.35 -15.81
CA THR A 253 7.94 6.71 -14.66
C THR A 253 9.04 6.19 -13.75
N ALA A 254 8.75 5.99 -12.46
CA ALA A 254 9.72 5.42 -11.53
C ALA A 254 9.96 3.94 -11.85
N LYS A 255 11.23 3.56 -12.03
CA LYS A 255 11.67 2.16 -12.11
C LYS A 255 12.42 1.82 -10.83
N LEU A 256 11.77 1.08 -9.95
CA LEU A 256 12.29 0.60 -8.69
C LEU A 256 12.89 -0.80 -8.84
N SER A 257 13.80 -1.13 -7.93
CA SER A 257 14.49 -2.41 -7.80
C SER A 257 14.87 -2.63 -6.33
N LEU A 258 15.11 -3.88 -5.95
CA LEU A 258 15.62 -4.21 -4.62
C LEU A 258 17.16 -4.27 -4.67
N ASN A 259 17.81 -3.57 -3.73
CA ASN A 259 19.24 -3.61 -3.49
C ASN A 259 19.53 -4.27 -2.11
N ALA A 260 20.78 -4.35 -1.69
CA ALA A 260 21.18 -5.05 -0.45
C ALA A 260 20.68 -4.39 0.85
N ASN A 261 20.28 -3.11 0.80
CA ASN A 261 19.68 -2.36 1.90
C ASN A 261 18.16 -2.20 1.74
N SER A 262 17.57 -2.62 0.61
CA SER A 262 16.12 -2.51 0.43
C SER A 262 15.39 -3.48 1.36
N ARG A 263 14.22 -3.06 1.85
CA ARG A 263 13.27 -3.90 2.58
C ARG A 263 11.94 -3.86 1.85
N ILE A 264 11.24 -4.99 1.76
CA ILE A 264 9.87 -5.05 1.27
C ILE A 264 8.98 -5.89 2.18
N ASP A 265 8.03 -5.23 2.84
CA ASP A 265 7.01 -5.86 3.67
C ASP A 265 5.76 -6.09 2.82
N ILE A 266 5.26 -7.33 2.82
CA ILE A 266 4.07 -7.73 2.05
C ILE A 266 2.83 -7.63 2.93
N ASP A 267 1.85 -6.88 2.45
CA ASP A 267 0.58 -6.61 3.11
C ASP A 267 0.76 -6.24 4.60
N PRO A 268 1.59 -5.22 4.91
CA PRO A 268 1.93 -4.84 6.28
C PRO A 268 0.68 -4.43 7.06
N ASP A 269 0.66 -4.76 8.35
CA ASP A 269 -0.46 -4.40 9.22
C ASP A 269 -0.27 -2.98 9.76
N MET A 270 -0.77 -2.02 8.98
CA MET A 270 -0.80 -0.60 9.32
C MET A 270 -2.04 0.06 8.70
N GLY A 271 -2.51 1.16 9.30
CA GLY A 271 -3.71 1.87 8.84
C GLY A 271 -3.66 2.30 7.37
N ASP A 272 -2.53 2.86 6.93
CA ASP A 272 -2.38 3.31 5.55
C ASP A 272 -2.40 2.17 4.53
N ALA A 273 -1.93 0.97 4.91
CA ALA A 273 -2.02 -0.20 4.05
C ALA A 273 -3.48 -0.67 3.90
N ARG A 274 -4.31 -0.55 4.95
CA ARG A 274 -5.75 -0.80 4.85
C ARG A 274 -6.44 0.22 3.95
N ARG A 275 -6.15 1.52 4.12
CA ARG A 275 -6.68 2.62 3.29
C ARG A 275 -6.26 2.49 1.81
N LEU A 276 -4.98 2.27 1.52
CA LEU A 276 -4.51 2.09 0.13
C LEU A 276 -5.11 0.84 -0.53
N ARG A 277 -5.33 -0.23 0.24
CA ARG A 277 -6.04 -1.44 -0.25
C ARG A 277 -7.52 -1.17 -0.53
N ALA A 278 -8.20 -0.40 0.31
CA ALA A 278 -9.55 0.07 0.04
C ALA A 278 -9.60 0.96 -1.23
N LEU A 279 -8.61 1.84 -1.42
CA LEU A 279 -8.52 2.71 -2.59
C LEU A 279 -8.33 1.89 -3.87
N ALA A 280 -7.39 0.95 -3.87
CA ALA A 280 -7.13 0.05 -4.99
C ALA A 280 -8.39 -0.76 -5.37
N ARG A 281 -9.13 -1.27 -4.38
CA ARG A 281 -10.43 -1.96 -4.58
C ARG A 281 -11.55 -1.01 -5.03
N ARG A 282 -11.52 0.27 -4.68
CA ARG A 282 -12.45 1.28 -5.23
C ARG A 282 -12.13 1.65 -6.68
N LEU A 283 -10.85 1.66 -7.05
CA LEU A 283 -10.41 1.94 -8.43
C LEU A 283 -10.69 0.80 -9.43
N THR A 284 -10.87 -0.44 -8.96
CA THR A 284 -11.37 -1.55 -9.79
C THR A 284 -12.90 -1.58 -9.89
N LYS A 285 -13.60 -0.99 -8.92
CA LYS A 285 -15.04 -0.71 -9.02
C LYS A 285 -15.27 0.51 -9.92
N LYS A 286 -16.44 0.58 -10.57
CA LYS A 286 -16.83 1.79 -11.29
C LYS A 286 -17.29 2.84 -10.29
N GLU A 287 -16.51 3.90 -10.10
CA GLU A 287 -16.91 5.00 -9.21
C GLU A 287 -18.14 5.73 -9.76
N HIS A 288 -19.11 5.97 -8.87
CA HIS A 288 -20.34 6.67 -9.22
C HIS A 288 -20.07 8.06 -9.81
N VAL A 289 -20.71 8.38 -10.94
CA VAL A 289 -20.57 9.70 -11.57
C VAL A 289 -21.58 10.66 -10.98
N ASN A 290 -21.06 11.64 -10.23
CA ASN A 290 -21.85 12.64 -9.51
C ASN A 290 -22.83 11.99 -8.50
N PRO A 291 -22.33 11.32 -7.45
CA PRO A 291 -23.17 10.68 -6.44
C PRO A 291 -24.03 11.71 -5.68
N PRO A 292 -25.20 11.32 -5.15
CA PRO A 292 -26.04 12.22 -4.35
C PRO A 292 -25.30 12.69 -3.08
N PHE A 293 -25.77 13.79 -2.51
CA PHE A 293 -25.31 14.22 -1.19
C PHE A 293 -25.62 13.11 -0.16
N PRO A 294 -24.67 12.74 0.73
CA PRO A 294 -24.88 11.65 1.69
C PRO A 294 -25.99 11.98 2.69
N ALA A 295 -26.68 10.96 3.19
CA ALA A 295 -27.75 11.12 4.18
C ALA A 295 -27.16 11.40 5.58
N ILE A 296 -26.72 12.65 5.78
CA ILE A 296 -26.18 13.21 7.03
C ILE A 296 -27.06 14.41 7.40
N ASP A 297 -27.50 14.51 8.66
CA ASP A 297 -28.24 15.67 9.13
C ASP A 297 -27.30 16.85 9.42
N VAL A 298 -27.32 17.84 8.53
CA VAL A 298 -26.57 19.10 8.66
C VAL A 298 -27.41 20.24 9.25
N SER A 299 -28.71 20.03 9.48
CA SER A 299 -29.66 21.10 9.84
C SER A 299 -29.43 21.66 11.25
N SER A 300 -29.05 20.78 12.17
CA SER A 300 -28.62 21.12 13.54
C SER A 300 -27.38 22.02 13.54
N TYR A 301 -26.39 21.69 12.71
CA TYR A 301 -25.10 22.39 12.65
C TYR A 301 -25.17 23.75 11.95
N GLU A 302 -26.09 23.93 10.98
CA GLU A 302 -26.30 25.25 10.35
C GLU A 302 -26.82 26.30 11.36
N GLN A 303 -27.62 25.85 12.33
CA GLN A 303 -28.24 26.68 13.37
C GLN A 303 -27.36 26.85 14.63
N ASP A 304 -26.26 26.10 14.75
CA ASP A 304 -25.37 26.18 15.91
C ASP A 304 -24.70 27.57 16.01
N PRO A 305 -24.76 28.26 17.17
CA PRO A 305 -24.01 29.49 17.40
C PRO A 305 -22.48 29.30 17.33
N VAL A 306 -21.97 28.10 17.59
CA VAL A 306 -20.54 27.76 17.53
C VAL A 306 -20.25 27.00 16.24
N ARG A 307 -19.44 27.59 15.36
CA ARG A 307 -19.06 26.99 14.08
C ARG A 307 -17.58 26.64 14.12
N VAL A 308 -17.27 25.36 14.26
CA VAL A 308 -15.88 24.88 14.22
C VAL A 308 -15.36 24.95 12.79
N LEU A 309 -14.22 25.62 12.62
CA LEU A 309 -13.44 25.65 11.39
C LEU A 309 -12.35 24.58 11.50
N TYR A 310 -12.30 23.70 10.52
CA TYR A 310 -11.28 22.66 10.36
C TYR A 310 -10.36 23.03 9.19
N THR A 311 -9.18 22.42 9.19
CA THR A 311 -8.30 22.31 8.02
C THR A 311 -8.48 20.95 7.34
N LEU A 312 -7.97 20.79 6.12
CA LEU A 312 -7.95 19.51 5.41
C LEU A 312 -7.13 18.45 6.15
N ALA A 313 -6.06 18.85 6.86
CA ALA A 313 -5.31 17.95 7.73
C ALA A 313 -6.15 17.48 8.94
N ASP A 314 -6.87 18.37 9.63
CA ASP A 314 -7.73 17.96 10.77
C ASP A 314 -8.80 16.93 10.34
N ILE A 315 -9.32 17.06 9.11
CA ILE A 315 -10.29 16.11 8.54
C ILE A 315 -9.63 14.78 8.21
N ASP A 316 -8.42 14.78 7.65
CA ASP A 316 -7.67 13.55 7.36
C ASP A 316 -7.27 12.84 8.66
N ASP A 317 -6.78 13.56 9.67
CA ASP A 317 -6.47 13.03 11.00
C ASP A 317 -7.72 12.47 11.71
N PHE A 318 -8.86 13.16 11.65
CA PHE A 318 -10.12 12.62 12.16
C PHE A 318 -10.54 11.35 11.41
N ALA A 319 -10.45 11.35 10.08
CA ALA A 319 -10.76 10.19 9.24
C ALA A 319 -9.84 8.99 9.55
N ARG A 320 -8.57 9.27 9.87
CA ARG A 320 -7.58 8.26 10.26
C ARG A 320 -7.89 7.67 11.63
N ALA A 321 -8.30 8.50 12.59
CA ALA A 321 -8.54 8.11 13.98
C ALA A 321 -9.93 7.48 14.23
N ASN A 322 -10.95 7.84 13.44
CA ASN A 322 -12.34 7.42 13.69
C ASN A 322 -12.99 6.80 12.42
N PRO A 323 -12.68 5.54 12.05
CA PRO A 323 -13.14 4.91 10.80
C PRO A 323 -14.66 4.79 10.59
N GLU A 324 -15.46 4.90 11.64
CA GLU A 324 -16.94 4.91 11.59
C GLU A 324 -17.55 6.29 11.89
N GLY A 325 -16.71 7.31 12.08
CA GLY A 325 -17.12 8.65 12.49
C GLY A 325 -17.79 9.45 11.37
N GLU A 326 -18.76 10.28 11.77
CA GLU A 326 -19.27 11.38 10.95
C GLU A 326 -18.68 12.69 11.46
N LEU A 327 -18.24 13.57 10.55
CA LEU A 327 -17.69 14.88 10.89
C LEU A 327 -18.44 15.96 10.12
N VAL A 328 -18.85 17.00 10.83
CA VAL A 328 -19.62 18.13 10.29
C VAL A 328 -18.94 19.42 10.76
N GLY A 329 -18.66 20.34 9.83
CA GLY A 329 -17.88 21.53 10.14
C GLY A 329 -17.78 22.53 9.01
N TYR A 330 -16.89 23.50 9.17
CA TYR A 330 -16.55 24.45 8.11
C TYR A 330 -15.08 24.30 7.68
N LEU A 331 -14.82 24.56 6.40
CA LEU A 331 -13.51 24.59 5.76
C LEU A 331 -13.29 25.97 5.11
N SER A 332 -12.07 26.51 5.14
CA SER A 332 -11.73 27.75 4.45
C SER A 332 -10.66 27.49 3.39
N CYS A 333 -11.07 27.40 2.13
CA CYS A 333 -10.21 26.91 1.05
C CYS A 333 -10.17 27.88 -0.15
N ILE A 334 -9.14 27.75 -0.99
CA ILE A 334 -8.92 28.53 -2.21
C ILE A 334 -9.19 27.64 -3.44
N ILE A 335 -9.98 28.14 -4.38
CA ILE A 335 -10.22 27.48 -5.69
C ILE A 335 -9.02 27.76 -6.61
N THR A 336 -8.19 26.75 -6.89
CA THR A 336 -7.00 26.94 -7.75
C THR A 336 -7.31 26.91 -9.25
N SER A 337 -8.41 26.27 -9.64
CA SER A 337 -8.91 26.31 -11.01
C SER A 337 -10.40 25.98 -11.06
N LEU A 338 -11.07 26.50 -12.08
CA LEU A 338 -12.46 26.24 -12.39
C LEU A 338 -12.54 26.01 -13.90
N ASN A 339 -13.33 25.02 -14.33
CA ASN A 339 -13.37 24.51 -15.71
C ASN A 339 -14.83 24.37 -16.16
N ILE A 340 -15.46 25.46 -16.57
CA ILE A 340 -16.86 25.50 -17.00
C ILE A 340 -16.95 25.49 -18.53
N VAL A 341 -16.12 26.28 -19.20
CA VAL A 341 -16.12 26.47 -20.65
C VAL A 341 -15.77 25.17 -21.40
N VAL A 342 -14.83 24.39 -20.89
CA VAL A 342 -14.39 23.14 -21.54
C VAL A 342 -15.46 22.04 -21.44
N PRO A 343 -16.07 21.73 -20.28
CA PRO A 343 -17.21 20.83 -20.21
C PRO A 343 -18.43 21.32 -21.00
N PHE A 344 -18.76 22.62 -20.93
CA PHE A 344 -19.86 23.19 -21.73
C PHE A 344 -19.68 22.95 -23.23
N LYS A 345 -18.50 23.26 -23.79
CA LYS A 345 -18.19 23.01 -25.22
C LYS A 345 -18.21 21.53 -25.61
N ARG A 346 -18.09 20.61 -24.64
CA ARG A 346 -18.14 19.16 -24.85
C ARG A 346 -19.53 18.55 -24.61
N ASN A 347 -20.54 19.37 -24.31
CA ASN A 347 -21.86 18.92 -23.86
C ASN A 347 -21.80 18.08 -22.57
N MET A 348 -21.00 18.53 -21.59
CA MET A 348 -20.73 17.84 -20.33
C MET A 348 -20.85 18.74 -19.09
N LEU A 349 -21.58 19.85 -19.18
CA LEU A 349 -21.75 20.79 -18.06
C LEU A 349 -22.50 20.16 -16.88
N LEU A 350 -23.52 19.35 -17.17
CA LEU A 350 -24.27 18.56 -16.18
C LEU A 350 -23.95 17.06 -16.38
N SER A 351 -24.11 16.29 -15.32
CA SER A 351 -23.82 14.86 -15.27
C SER A 351 -24.66 14.10 -14.24
N ALA A 352 -24.95 12.85 -14.55
CA ALA A 352 -25.49 11.86 -13.62
C ALA A 352 -25.05 10.45 -14.04
N GLU A 353 -25.65 9.44 -13.42
CA GLU A 353 -25.44 8.04 -13.76
C GLU A 353 -26.76 7.29 -13.84
N CYS A 354 -26.90 6.42 -14.84
CA CYS A 354 -28.01 5.48 -14.92
C CYS A 354 -27.54 4.17 -15.55
N CYS A 355 -28.09 3.04 -15.10
CA CYS A 355 -27.67 1.70 -15.54
C CYS A 355 -26.15 1.41 -15.40
N GLY A 356 -25.47 2.07 -14.46
CA GLY A 356 -24.01 1.97 -14.32
C GLY A 356 -23.23 2.71 -15.42
N ILE A 357 -23.85 3.64 -16.16
CA ILE A 357 -23.23 4.42 -17.23
C ILE A 357 -23.32 5.91 -16.89
N ALA A 358 -22.20 6.61 -17.06
CA ALA A 358 -22.11 8.05 -16.92
C ALA A 358 -22.86 8.76 -18.06
N ILE A 359 -23.77 9.66 -17.70
CA ILE A 359 -24.58 10.44 -18.64
C ILE A 359 -24.17 11.91 -18.49
N PHE A 360 -23.95 12.57 -19.63
CA PHE A 360 -23.50 13.97 -19.71
C PHE A 360 -24.33 14.72 -20.74
N ALA A 361 -24.76 15.94 -20.39
CA ALA A 361 -25.39 16.89 -21.31
C ALA A 361 -25.25 18.32 -20.77
N ASN A 362 -25.58 19.31 -21.60
CA ASN A 362 -25.92 20.66 -21.17
C ASN A 362 -27.45 20.79 -21.06
N GLU A 363 -28.10 19.87 -20.36
CA GLU A 363 -29.56 19.81 -20.18
C GLU A 363 -29.87 19.34 -18.74
N ILE A 364 -30.99 19.75 -18.16
CA ILE A 364 -31.38 19.40 -16.78
C ILE A 364 -31.83 17.94 -16.68
N SER A 365 -32.35 17.37 -17.78
CA SER A 365 -32.83 16.00 -17.83
C SER A 365 -32.58 15.40 -19.20
N THR A 366 -32.26 14.11 -19.26
CA THR A 366 -32.12 13.40 -20.53
C THR A 366 -32.62 11.96 -20.43
N ILE A 367 -32.77 11.27 -21.55
CA ILE A 367 -33.29 9.89 -21.59
C ILE A 367 -32.11 8.92 -21.57
N CYS A 368 -32.11 7.99 -20.61
CA CYS A 368 -31.12 6.92 -20.56
C CYS A 368 -31.29 5.96 -21.75
N LYS A 369 -30.27 5.86 -22.61
CA LYS A 369 -30.29 5.00 -23.81
C LYS A 369 -30.39 3.48 -23.53
N GLN A 370 -30.30 3.05 -22.28
CA GLN A 370 -30.32 1.63 -21.89
C GLN A 370 -31.63 1.20 -21.20
N CYS A 371 -32.30 2.10 -20.47
CA CYS A 371 -33.57 1.79 -19.81
C CYS A 371 -34.74 2.70 -20.21
N GLU A 372 -34.49 3.65 -21.13
CA GLU A 372 -35.46 4.61 -21.70
C GLU A 372 -36.17 5.51 -20.67
N LYS A 373 -35.70 5.51 -19.41
CA LYS A 373 -36.19 6.41 -18.36
C LYS A 373 -35.55 7.79 -18.49
N ALA A 374 -36.32 8.82 -18.13
CA ALA A 374 -35.78 10.15 -17.87
C ALA A 374 -34.84 10.10 -16.64
N VAL A 375 -33.72 10.80 -16.75
CA VAL A 375 -32.68 10.92 -15.72
C VAL A 375 -32.42 12.41 -15.53
N GLU A 376 -32.56 12.89 -14.30
CA GLU A 376 -32.19 14.24 -13.91
C GLU A 376 -30.66 14.36 -13.80
N LEU A 377 -30.11 15.44 -14.35
CA LEU A 377 -28.68 15.71 -14.41
C LEU A 377 -28.35 16.88 -13.49
N ARG A 378 -27.33 16.72 -12.65
CA ARG A 378 -26.84 17.76 -11.73
C ARG A 378 -25.52 18.32 -12.22
N ILE A 379 -25.10 19.47 -11.71
CA ILE A 379 -23.86 20.14 -12.13
C ILE A 379 -22.67 19.17 -11.99
N ASN A 380 -21.84 19.09 -13.03
CA ASN A 380 -20.73 18.14 -13.10
C ASN A 380 -19.61 18.54 -12.12
N PRO A 381 -19.26 17.71 -11.11
CA PRO A 381 -18.28 18.10 -10.09
C PRO A 381 -16.87 18.30 -10.64
N ARG A 382 -16.58 17.85 -11.86
CA ARG A 382 -15.32 18.15 -12.56
C ARG A 382 -15.21 19.59 -13.07
N ILE A 383 -16.26 20.41 -13.00
CA ILE A 383 -16.08 21.85 -13.23
C ILE A 383 -15.24 22.47 -12.12
N LEU A 384 -15.36 22.00 -10.87
CA LEU A 384 -14.52 22.43 -9.76
C LEU A 384 -13.15 21.76 -9.89
N GLY A 385 -12.11 22.58 -10.08
CA GLY A 385 -10.73 22.13 -10.08
C GLY A 385 -10.25 21.78 -8.67
N PRO A 386 -8.94 21.62 -8.45
CA PRO A 386 -8.42 21.36 -7.12
C PRO A 386 -8.68 22.53 -6.16
N VAL A 387 -9.05 22.18 -4.93
CA VAL A 387 -9.34 23.11 -3.84
C VAL A 387 -8.28 22.86 -2.76
N LEU A 388 -7.62 23.91 -2.28
CA LEU A 388 -6.55 23.78 -1.27
C LEU A 388 -6.77 24.69 -0.08
N ASP A 389 -6.15 24.33 1.04
CA ASP A 389 -5.94 25.22 2.17
C ASP A 389 -4.45 25.24 2.55
N GLU A 390 -4.12 25.77 3.72
CA GLU A 390 -2.76 25.85 4.24
C GLU A 390 -2.15 24.48 4.62
N THR A 391 -2.93 23.39 4.59
CA THR A 391 -2.56 22.05 5.09
C THR A 391 -2.65 20.93 4.06
N GLY A 392 -3.48 21.08 3.02
CA GLY A 392 -3.71 20.03 2.03
C GLY A 392 -4.43 20.50 0.77
N GLN A 393 -4.79 19.51 -0.07
CA GLN A 393 -5.50 19.75 -1.33
C GLN A 393 -6.46 18.60 -1.65
N VAL A 394 -7.68 18.95 -2.06
CA VAL A 394 -8.65 18.01 -2.63
C VAL A 394 -8.62 18.08 -4.15
N SER A 395 -8.48 16.92 -4.79
CA SER A 395 -8.47 16.79 -6.26
C SER A 395 -9.81 17.13 -6.92
N SER A 396 -9.75 17.61 -8.17
CA SER A 396 -10.93 17.95 -8.98
C SER A 396 -11.92 16.78 -9.08
N GLY A 397 -13.21 17.08 -8.92
CA GLY A 397 -14.28 16.09 -9.01
C GLY A 397 -14.38 15.09 -7.85
N LYS A 398 -13.63 15.29 -6.74
CA LYS A 398 -13.74 14.45 -5.53
C LYS A 398 -14.65 15.02 -4.44
N LEU A 399 -14.93 16.33 -4.47
CA LEU A 399 -15.96 16.96 -3.63
C LEU A 399 -17.36 16.62 -4.17
N ILE A 400 -18.28 16.23 -3.28
CA ILE A 400 -19.72 16.17 -3.58
C ILE A 400 -20.31 17.50 -3.16
N LEU A 401 -20.92 18.28 -4.06
CA LEU A 401 -21.65 19.49 -3.68
C LEU A 401 -23.16 19.20 -3.70
N SER A 402 -23.89 19.73 -2.71
CA SER A 402 -25.34 19.84 -2.78
C SER A 402 -25.75 20.84 -3.89
N ASP A 403 -26.99 20.77 -4.35
CA ASP A 403 -27.47 21.70 -5.38
C ASP A 403 -27.50 23.15 -4.84
N ARG A 404 -27.78 23.33 -3.54
CA ARG A 404 -27.63 24.60 -2.81
C ARG A 404 -26.19 25.10 -2.80
N ALA A 405 -25.21 24.23 -2.51
CA ALA A 405 -23.79 24.61 -2.50
C ALA A 405 -23.30 25.05 -3.89
N TRP A 406 -23.79 24.41 -4.97
CA TRP A 406 -23.55 24.87 -6.33
C TRP A 406 -24.18 26.23 -6.62
N GLU A 407 -25.42 26.44 -6.20
CA GLU A 407 -26.14 27.72 -6.37
C GLU A 407 -25.46 28.87 -5.65
N GLU A 408 -25.01 28.65 -4.41
CA GLU A 408 -24.28 29.64 -3.61
C GLU A 408 -22.88 29.92 -4.21
N LEU A 409 -22.18 28.90 -4.73
CA LEU A 409 -20.86 29.04 -5.36
C LEU A 409 -20.90 29.78 -6.72
N LEU A 410 -21.83 29.39 -7.59
CA LEU A 410 -21.92 29.90 -8.96
C LEU A 410 -22.84 31.13 -9.07
N GLY A 411 -23.66 31.41 -8.05
CA GLY A 411 -24.72 32.42 -8.10
C GLY A 411 -25.80 32.10 -9.13
N ARG A 412 -25.94 30.83 -9.54
CA ARG A 412 -26.84 30.35 -10.60
C ARG A 412 -27.31 28.92 -10.33
N THR A 413 -28.58 28.65 -10.60
CA THR A 413 -29.13 27.28 -10.61
C THR A 413 -28.60 26.48 -11.80
N ALA A 414 -28.67 25.15 -11.74
CA ALA A 414 -28.27 24.27 -12.85
C ALA A 414 -28.99 24.62 -14.17
N SER A 415 -30.28 24.98 -14.08
CA SER A 415 -31.08 25.48 -15.21
C SER A 415 -30.53 26.78 -15.78
N GLN A 416 -30.21 27.75 -14.92
CA GLN A 416 -29.68 29.04 -15.36
C GLN A 416 -28.29 28.89 -15.99
N LEU A 417 -27.43 28.02 -15.42
CA LEU A 417 -26.08 27.77 -15.90
C LEU A 417 -26.08 27.20 -17.33
N VAL A 418 -27.00 26.27 -17.64
CA VAL A 418 -27.19 25.71 -18.99
C VAL A 418 -27.54 26.79 -20.02
N HIS A 419 -28.44 27.71 -19.67
CA HIS A 419 -28.91 28.79 -20.55
C HIS A 419 -28.02 30.05 -20.53
N THR A 420 -26.81 29.96 -19.98
CA THR A 420 -25.88 31.09 -19.87
C THR A 420 -24.97 31.17 -21.09
N ASP A 421 -24.84 32.37 -21.68
CA ASP A 421 -23.96 32.62 -22.81
C ASP A 421 -22.49 32.29 -22.51
N LEU A 422 -21.79 31.80 -23.54
CA LEU A 422 -20.40 31.34 -23.44
C LEU A 422 -19.44 32.40 -22.88
N GLU A 423 -19.67 33.68 -23.18
CA GLU A 423 -18.84 34.78 -22.66
C GLU A 423 -19.05 35.00 -21.16
N VAL A 424 -20.29 34.85 -20.69
CA VAL A 424 -20.65 34.96 -19.27
C VAL A 424 -20.13 33.74 -18.50
N LEU A 425 -20.19 32.54 -19.08
CA LEU A 425 -19.55 31.34 -18.51
C LEU A 425 -18.03 31.52 -18.37
N ARG A 426 -17.36 32.09 -19.38
CA ARG A 426 -15.91 32.41 -19.32
C ARG A 426 -15.60 33.47 -18.25
N TYR A 427 -16.42 34.51 -18.13
CA TYR A 427 -16.25 35.52 -17.08
C TYR A 427 -16.43 34.92 -15.68
N LEU A 428 -17.42 34.05 -15.49
CA LEU A 428 -17.67 33.35 -14.23
C LEU A 428 -16.52 32.40 -13.86
N GLU A 429 -15.98 31.68 -14.85
CA GLU A 429 -14.78 30.84 -14.71
C GLU A 429 -13.57 31.65 -14.20
N GLN A 430 -13.34 32.84 -14.80
CA GLN A 430 -12.25 33.74 -14.42
C GLN A 430 -12.46 34.41 -13.05
N ARG A 431 -13.70 34.78 -12.70
CA ARG A 431 -14.03 35.48 -11.46
C ARG A 431 -13.85 34.62 -10.21
N LEU A 432 -14.07 33.31 -10.31
CA LEU A 432 -13.96 32.38 -9.19
C LEU A 432 -12.54 31.81 -9.00
N LEU A 433 -11.62 32.11 -9.92
CA LEU A 433 -10.22 31.69 -9.84
C LEU A 433 -9.51 32.39 -8.66
N PHE A 434 -8.83 31.61 -7.83
CA PHE A 434 -8.18 32.03 -6.58
C PHE A 434 -9.10 32.68 -5.54
N LEU A 435 -10.42 32.52 -5.68
CA LEU A 435 -11.35 32.95 -4.63
C LEU A 435 -11.18 32.05 -3.40
N ARG A 436 -10.99 32.67 -2.23
CA ARG A 436 -11.09 32.00 -0.93
C ARG A 436 -12.55 31.94 -0.53
N ILE A 437 -13.03 30.74 -0.20
CA ILE A 437 -14.43 30.46 0.12
C ILE A 437 -14.53 29.64 1.40
N THR A 438 -15.62 29.81 2.14
CA THR A 438 -15.95 29.01 3.32
C THR A 438 -17.00 27.95 2.95
N MET A 439 -16.62 26.67 2.99
CA MET A 439 -17.51 25.54 2.71
C MET A 439 -18.03 24.96 4.01
N GLY A 440 -19.34 24.72 4.12
CA GLY A 440 -19.90 23.83 5.14
C GLY A 440 -19.79 22.39 4.66
N PHE A 441 -19.01 21.56 5.34
CA PHE A 441 -18.70 20.19 4.92
C PHE A 441 -19.21 19.14 5.91
N ALA A 442 -19.80 18.09 5.37
CA ALA A 442 -20.12 16.85 6.06
C ALA A 442 -19.28 15.72 5.44
N MET A 443 -18.68 14.90 6.29
CA MET A 443 -17.92 13.71 5.92
C MET A 443 -18.54 12.50 6.59
N LYS A 444 -18.68 11.42 5.81
CA LYS A 444 -18.95 10.08 6.30
C LYS A 444 -17.97 9.12 5.64
N LEU A 445 -17.42 8.23 6.44
CA LEU A 445 -16.56 7.15 5.98
C LEU A 445 -17.41 5.96 5.53
N ASP A 446 -16.92 5.29 4.49
CA ASP A 446 -17.48 4.07 3.90
C ASP A 446 -16.27 3.23 3.48
N ASP A 447 -16.15 1.97 3.93
CA ASP A 447 -14.98 1.10 3.69
C ASP A 447 -13.61 1.83 3.79
N GLU A 448 -13.26 2.40 4.96
CA GLU A 448 -11.98 3.11 5.24
C GLU A 448 -11.70 4.39 4.40
N ILE A 449 -12.60 4.80 3.49
CA ILE A 449 -12.39 5.99 2.64
C ILE A 449 -13.63 6.89 2.59
N GLY A 450 -13.47 8.09 3.12
CA GLY A 450 -14.51 9.12 3.12
C GLY A 450 -14.83 9.70 1.75
N ARG A 451 -16.00 10.35 1.69
CA ARG A 451 -16.26 11.41 0.72
C ARG A 451 -16.59 12.69 1.45
N LEU A 452 -15.90 13.77 1.07
CA LEU A 452 -16.13 15.10 1.59
C LEU A 452 -17.29 15.73 0.80
N ALA A 453 -18.41 15.98 1.48
CA ALA A 453 -19.61 16.53 0.89
C ALA A 453 -19.88 17.94 1.41
N VAL A 454 -20.20 18.89 0.54
CA VAL A 454 -20.38 20.31 0.86
C VAL A 454 -21.86 20.66 0.76
N TRP A 455 -22.47 21.11 1.86
CA TRP A 455 -23.91 21.44 1.89
C TRP A 455 -24.19 22.92 1.61
N CYS A 456 -23.26 23.82 1.93
CA CYS A 456 -23.34 25.25 1.66
C CYS A 456 -21.97 25.87 1.35
N VAL A 457 -21.96 27.00 0.63
CA VAL A 457 -20.78 27.82 0.35
C VAL A 457 -21.05 29.26 0.76
N LYS A 458 -20.09 29.90 1.42
CA LYS A 458 -20.16 31.31 1.85
C LYS A 458 -18.90 32.05 1.38
N ASN A 459 -19.11 33.23 0.81
CA ASN A 459 -18.06 34.18 0.38
C ASN A 459 -17.95 35.33 1.39
#